data_AF-A0A0F5PC86-F1
#
_entry.id   AF-A0A0F5PC86-F1
#
_cell.length_a   1.000
_cell.length_b   1.000
_cell.length_c   1.000
_cell.angle_alpha   90.00
_cell.angle_beta   90.00
_cell.angle_gamma   90.00
#
_symmetry.space_group_name_H-M   'P 1'
#
loop_
_entity.id
_entity.type
_entity.pdbx_description
1 polymer ?
#
loop_
_entity_poly.entity_id
_entity_poly.type
_entity_poly.pdbx_seq_one_letter_code
_entity_poly.pdbx_strand_id
1 'polypeptide(L)' 'MPEFEPLRLASASNPDIGVTELSHYTRIEAKGDLLLRRRDAGLGKAVWYGALTGGYLGTVVRFDDDELRISDD' A
#
# COMPACT_ATOMS: atom_id res chain seq x y z
N MET A 1 -1.05 5.18 12.47
CA MET A 1 -0.55 3.83 12.81
C MET A 1 0.94 3.79 12.56
N PRO A 2 1.79 3.81 13.59
CA PRO A 2 3.25 3.77 13.42
C PRO A 2 3.74 2.50 12.71
N GLU A 3 2.99 1.39 12.79
CA GLU A 3 3.38 0.11 12.19
C GLU A 3 3.36 0.11 10.65
N PHE A 4 2.56 0.98 10.01
CA PHE A 4 2.51 1.15 8.55
C PHE A 4 3.38 2.30 8.04
N GLU A 5 4.07 3.02 8.93
CA GLU A 5 4.97 4.10 8.56
C GLU A 5 6.05 3.68 7.55
N PRO A 6 6.67 2.48 7.65
CA PRO A 6 7.62 2.03 6.64
C PRO A 6 7.01 1.89 5.23
N LEU A 7 5.75 1.44 5.14
CA LEU A 7 5.03 1.35 3.86
C LEU A 7 4.71 2.74 3.31
N ARG A 8 4.26 3.67 4.17
CA ARG A 8 4.00 5.06 3.80
C ARG A 8 5.25 5.71 3.21
N LEU A 9 6.39 5.59 3.88
CA LEU A 9 7.67 6.15 3.44
C LEU A 9 8.17 5.50 2.15
N ALA A 10 8.08 4.17 2.02
CA ALA A 10 8.45 3.46 0.80
C ALA A 10 7.58 3.89 -0.39
N SER A 11 6.27 4.00 -0.20
CA SER A 11 5.34 4.49 -1.23
C SER A 11 5.64 5.92 -1.63
N ALA A 12 5.92 6.82 -0.68
CA ALA A 12 6.24 8.22 -0.96
C ALA A 12 7.56 8.42 -1.71
N SER A 13 8.44 7.40 -1.74
CA SER A 13 9.67 7.43 -2.52
C SER A 13 9.47 7.21 -4.03
N ASN A 14 8.29 6.71 -4.43
CA ASN A 14 7.94 6.50 -5.83
C ASN A 14 7.17 7.73 -6.37
N PRO A 15 7.70 8.45 -7.38
CA PRO A 15 7.06 9.65 -7.92
C PRO A 15 5.70 9.39 -8.59
N ASP A 16 5.39 8.15 -8.97
CA ASP A 16 4.11 7.76 -9.58
C ASP A 16 3.04 7.42 -8.53
N ILE A 17 3.40 7.42 -7.24
CA ILE A 17 2.51 7.10 -6.13
C ILE A 17 2.22 8.37 -5.31
N GLY A 18 0.93 8.65 -5.13
CA GLY A 18 0.43 9.64 -4.19
C GLY A 18 0.26 9.03 -2.79
N VAL A 19 0.65 9.78 -1.77
CA VAL A 19 0.45 9.40 -0.35
C VAL A 19 -0.21 10.56 0.37
N THR A 20 -1.39 10.32 0.93
CA THR A 20 -2.15 11.30 1.73
C THR A 20 -2.43 10.76 3.11
N GLU A 21 -2.04 11.50 4.15
CA GLU A 21 -2.40 11.20 5.53
C GLU A 21 -3.80 11.74 5.85
N LEU A 22 -4.65 10.87 6.38
CA LEU A 22 -6.01 11.20 6.83
C LEU A 22 -6.11 10.81 8.31
N SER A 23 -7.14 11.31 9.01
CA SER A 23 -7.23 11.23 10.48
C SER A 23 -7.06 9.82 11.07
N HIS A 24 -7.46 8.78 10.36
CA HIS A 24 -7.43 7.40 10.85
C HIS A 24 -6.77 6.40 9.90
N TYR A 25 -6.39 6.82 8.69
CA TYR A 25 -5.81 5.95 7.67
C TYR A 25 -4.88 6.74 6.75
N THR A 26 -4.01 6.03 6.05
CA THR A 26 -3.17 6.60 5.00
C THR A 26 -3.74 6.14 3.66
N ARG A 27 -4.02 7.09 2.76
CA ARG A 27 -4.39 6.77 1.39
C ARG A 27 -3.13 6.70 0.54
N ILE A 28 -2.94 5.57 -0.15
CA ILE A 28 -1.89 5.36 -1.14
C ILE A 28 -2.60 5.17 -2.48
N GLU A 29 -2.24 5.95 -3.48
CA GLU A 29 -2.89 5.97 -4.79
C GLU A 29 -1.86 6.03 -5.92
N ALA A 30 -2.19 5.51 -7.09
CA ALA A 30 -1.36 5.57 -8.30
C ALA A 30 -2.24 5.99 -9.49
N LYS A 31 -1.62 6.43 -10.58
CA LYS A 31 -2.30 6.57 -11.87
C LYS A 31 -2.19 5.23 -12.60
N GLY A 32 -3.30 4.50 -12.76
CA GLY A 32 -3.29 3.12 -13.22
C GLY A 32 -3.07 2.11 -12.10
N ASP A 33 -2.59 0.92 -12.46
CA ASP A 33 -2.27 -0.16 -11.53
C ASP A 33 -1.36 0.28 -10.37
N LEU A 34 -1.83 0.02 -9.14
CA LEU A 34 -1.02 0.17 -7.94
C LEU A 34 -0.24 -1.12 -7.69
N LEU A 35 1.07 -1.03 -7.58
CA LEU A 35 1.95 -2.13 -7.16
C LEU A 35 2.78 -1.72 -5.94
N LEU A 36 2.57 -2.41 -4.83
CA LEU A 36 3.36 -2.27 -3.61
C LEU A 36 4.07 -3.60 -3.31
N ARG A 37 5.35 -3.54 -2.94
CA ARG A 37 6.13 -4.72 -2.55
C ARG A 37 6.45 -4.66 -1.07
N ARG A 38 6.16 -5.75 -0.34
CA ARG A 38 6.40 -5.82 1.10
C ARG A 38 7.86 -5.59 1.45
N ARG A 39 8.78 -6.12 0.63
CA ARG A 39 10.23 -6.00 0.84
C ARG A 39 10.73 -4.56 0.76
N ASP A 40 10.11 -3.74 -0.10
CA ASP A 40 10.52 -2.34 -0.31
C ASP A 40 10.15 -1.51 0.93
N ALA A 41 9.08 -1.92 1.64
CA ALA A 41 8.64 -1.33 2.90
C ALA A 41 9.26 -1.97 4.16
N GLY A 42 10.00 -3.08 4.04
CA GLY A 42 10.56 -3.79 5.19
C GLY A 42 9.51 -4.32 6.20
N LEU A 43 8.26 -4.50 5.78
CA LEU A 43 7.18 -4.90 6.68
C LEU A 43 7.22 -6.39 7.03
N GLY A 44 6.89 -6.69 8.29
CA GLY A 44 6.57 -8.05 8.73
C GLY A 44 5.25 -8.54 8.14
N LYS A 45 5.13 -9.85 7.90
CA LYS A 45 3.95 -10.47 7.25
C LYS A 45 2.62 -10.11 7.92
N ALA A 46 2.58 -10.13 9.26
CA ALA A 46 1.36 -9.83 10.01
C ALA A 46 0.86 -8.39 9.76
N VAL A 47 1.77 -7.42 9.71
CA VAL A 47 1.42 -6.01 9.44
C VAL A 47 1.02 -5.85 7.98
N TRP A 48 1.75 -6.49 7.07
CA TRP A 48 1.48 -6.44 5.64
C TRP A 48 0.04 -6.85 5.27
N TYR A 49 -0.46 -7.96 5.83
CA TYR A 49 -1.83 -8.40 5.57
C TYR A 49 -2.91 -7.43 6.12
N GLY A 50 -2.54 -6.49 6.99
CA GLY A 50 -3.40 -5.42 7.46
C GLY A 50 -3.50 -4.21 6.52
N ALA A 51 -2.74 -4.16 5.43
CA ALA A 51 -2.64 -2.97 4.56
C ALA A 51 -3.98 -2.53 3.93
N LEU A 52 -4.92 -3.46 3.76
CA LEU A 52 -6.24 -3.19 3.16
C LEU A 52 -7.37 -3.00 4.18
N THR A 53 -7.08 -3.00 5.48
CA THR A 53 -8.11 -2.88 6.53
C THR A 53 -8.85 -1.54 6.51
N GLY A 54 -8.25 -0.50 5.95
CA GLY A 54 -8.90 0.80 5.70
C GLY A 54 -9.82 0.83 4.47
N GLY A 55 -9.91 -0.28 3.72
CA GLY A 55 -10.62 -0.37 2.44
C GLY A 55 -9.70 -0.11 1.24
N TYR A 56 -10.23 -0.34 0.04
CA TYR A 56 -9.56 -0.11 -1.23
C TYR A 56 -10.56 0.19 -2.35
N LEU A 57 -10.08 0.78 -3.45
CA LEU A 57 -10.82 0.99 -4.68
C LEU A 57 -10.06 0.31 -5.83
N GLY A 58 -10.79 -0.32 -6.74
CA GLY A 58 -10.22 -1.14 -7.82
C GLY A 58 -10.31 -2.64 -7.55
N THR A 59 -9.62 -3.44 -8.35
CA THR A 59 -9.63 -4.91 -8.26
C THR A 59 -8.32 -5.43 -7.71
N VAL A 60 -8.36 -6.16 -6.57
CA VAL A 60 -7.17 -6.85 -6.05
C VAL A 60 -6.84 -8.01 -6.98
N VAL A 61 -5.80 -7.85 -7.79
CA VAL A 61 -5.32 -8.90 -8.70
C VAL A 61 -4.31 -9.82 -8.01
N ARG A 62 -3.62 -9.30 -6.97
CA ARG A 62 -2.72 -10.09 -6.13
C ARG A 62 -2.56 -9.47 -4.76
N PHE A 63 -2.60 -10.29 -3.72
CA PHE A 63 -2.21 -9.90 -2.37
C PHE A 63 -1.66 -11.11 -1.63
N ASP A 64 -0.33 -11.24 -1.60
CA ASP A 64 0.36 -12.37 -0.99
C ASP A 64 1.55 -11.91 -0.13
N ASP A 65 2.43 -12.83 0.24
CA ASP A 65 3.59 -12.54 1.08
C ASP A 65 4.61 -11.58 0.45
N ASP A 66 4.52 -11.25 -0.83
CA ASP A 66 5.54 -10.46 -1.53
C ASP A 66 4.98 -9.14 -2.06
N GLU A 67 3.80 -9.15 -2.67
CA GLU A 67 3.23 -7.98 -3.33
C GLU A 67 1.72 -7.82 -3.20
N LEU A 68 1.30 -6.56 -3.28
CA LEU A 68 -0.08 -6.11 -3.35
C LEU A 68 -0.21 -5.39 -4.69
N ARG A 69 -1.10 -5.89 -5.53
CA ARG A 69 -1.44 -5.27 -6.80
C ARG A 69 -2.95 -5.04 -6.89
N ILE A 70 -3.30 -3.79 -7.18
CA ILE A 70 -4.67 -3.34 -7.40
C ILE A 70 -4.74 -2.74 -8.80
N SER A 71 -5.64 -3.26 -9.63
CA SER A 71 -5.88 -2.74 -11.00
C SER A 71 -7.00 -1.69 -10.98
N ASP A 72 -6.88 -0.70 -11.86
CA ASP A 72 -7.88 0.36 -12.08
C ASP A 72 -8.85 0.10 -13.26
N ASP A 73 -8.75 -1.08 -13.89
CA ASP A 73 -9.61 -1.54 -14.99
C ASP A 73 -11.11 -1.65 -14.59
#